data_AF-A0A5B2Z7Z1-F1
#
_entry.id   AF-A0A5B2Z7Z1-F1
#
_cell.length_a   1.000
_cell.length_b   1.000
_cell.length_c   1.000
_cell.angle_alpha   90.00
_cell.angle_beta   90.00
_cell.angle_gamma   90.00
#
_symmetry.space_group_name_H-M   'P 1'
#
loop_
_entity.id
_entity.type
_entity.pdbx_description
1 polymer ?
#
loop_
_entity_poly.entity_id
_entity_poly.type
_entity_poly.pdbx_seq_one_letter_code
_entity_poly.pdbx_strand_id
1 'polypeptide(L)'
;MNTEKESDFPSSSAAKSVEYVLLTGIVNELWEIDYQNGIALNVTEIINPDTTANIVRYSGKIEEFLINERGLKNLHFHESVNFPIRVHFDV
;
A
#
# COMPACT_ATOMS: atom_id res chain seq x y z
N MET A 1 15.55 -33.38 -28.87
CA MET A 1 14.07 -33.45 -28.74
C MET A 1 13.75 -33.36 -27.25
N ASN A 2 13.39 -32.16 -26.82
CA ASN A 2 12.26 -31.76 -25.97
C ASN A 2 11.83 -32.84 -24.94
N THR A 3 11.73 -32.54 -23.65
CA THR A 3 10.63 -31.72 -23.13
C THR A 3 10.95 -31.10 -21.76
N GLU A 4 10.48 -29.88 -21.60
CA GLU A 4 10.51 -29.00 -20.44
C GLU A 4 9.63 -29.50 -19.28
N LYS A 5 10.03 -29.20 -18.05
CA LYS A 5 9.17 -28.55 -17.04
C LYS A 5 9.99 -28.26 -15.79
N GLU A 6 10.84 -27.24 -15.89
CA GLU A 6 11.22 -26.48 -14.70
C GLU A 6 10.00 -25.60 -14.39
N SER A 7 9.25 -25.98 -13.36
CA SER A 7 8.13 -25.19 -12.87
C SER A 7 8.69 -23.92 -12.24
N ASP A 8 8.90 -22.92 -13.08
CA ASP A 8 9.24 -21.56 -12.71
C ASP A 8 7.99 -20.94 -12.06
N PHE A 9 7.76 -21.29 -10.80
CA PHE A 9 6.88 -20.49 -9.96
C PHE A 9 7.57 -19.13 -9.83
N PRO A 10 6.96 -18.01 -10.25
CA PRO A 10 7.55 -16.72 -9.95
C PRO A 10 7.66 -16.63 -8.43
N SER A 11 8.90 -16.59 -7.94
CA SER A 11 9.21 -16.39 -6.54
C SER A 11 8.40 -15.19 -6.05
N SER A 12 7.41 -15.50 -5.21
CA SER A 12 6.49 -14.57 -4.56
C SER A 12 7.24 -13.72 -3.53
N SER A 13 8.23 -12.96 -3.99
CA SER A 13 8.97 -11.96 -3.23
C SER A 13 8.40 -10.55 -3.46
N ALA A 14 7.71 -10.31 -4.58
CA ALA A 14 7.11 -9.01 -4.90
C ALA A 14 5.76 -8.77 -4.21
N ALA A 15 5.08 -9.84 -3.77
CA ALA A 15 3.76 -9.75 -3.12
C ALA A 15 3.84 -9.50 -1.60
N LYS A 16 5.05 -9.40 -1.01
CA LYS A 16 5.22 -9.19 0.45
C LYS A 16 5.56 -7.76 0.85
N SER A 17 5.78 -6.87 -0.12
CA SER A 17 6.24 -5.50 0.09
C SER A 17 5.15 -4.45 -0.03
N VAL A 18 3.98 -4.81 -0.54
CA VAL A 18 2.83 -3.91 -0.68
C VAL A 18 1.71 -4.31 0.27
N GLU A 19 1.25 -3.37 1.08
CA GLU A 19 0.10 -3.53 1.99
C GLU A 19 -1.01 -2.54 1.61
N TYR A 20 -2.26 -3.01 1.60
CA TYR A 20 -3.41 -2.14 1.43
C TYR A 20 -4.06 -1.86 2.78
N VAL A 21 -4.29 -0.60 3.10
CA VAL A 21 -5.02 -0.18 4.30
C VAL A 21 -6.25 0.63 3.92
N LEU A 22 -7.41 0.21 4.43
CA LEU A 22 -8.67 0.94 4.35
C LEU A 22 -8.88 1.70 5.65
N LEU A 23 -8.75 3.01 5.57
CA LEU A 23 -9.03 3.92 6.65
C LEU A 23 -10.53 4.14 6.74
N THR A 24 -11.13 3.74 7.85
CA THR A 24 -12.56 3.91 8.10
C THR A 24 -12.79 5.19 8.88
N GLY A 25 -13.53 6.13 8.27
CA GLY A 25 -13.77 7.46 8.84
C GLY A 25 -15.04 8.11 8.29
N ILE A 26 -15.11 9.44 8.30
CA ILE A 26 -16.22 10.20 7.67
C ILE A 26 -16.25 9.93 6.16
N VAL A 27 -15.07 9.90 5.56
CA VAL A 27 -14.82 9.42 4.21
C VAL A 27 -13.86 8.26 4.35
N ASN A 28 -14.17 7.14 3.71
CA ASN A 28 -13.26 6.00 3.70
C ASN A 28 -12.16 6.26 2.67
N GLU A 29 -10.92 5.98 3.04
CA GLU A 29 -9.77 6.11 2.16
C GLU A 29 -9.06 4.77 2.03
N LEU A 30 -8.71 4.39 0.79
CA LEU A 30 -7.86 3.24 0.54
C LEU A 30 -6.46 3.71 0.19
N TRP A 31 -5.48 3.15 0.88
CA TRP A 31 -4.08 3.44 0.68
C TRP A 31 -3.31 2.18 0.32
N GLU A 32 -2.40 2.30 -0.65
CA GLU A 32 -1.40 1.31 -1.00
C GLU A 32 -0.07 1.73 -0.37
N ILE A 33 0.57 0.85 0.40
CA ILE A 33 1.82 1.12 1.09
C ILE A 33 2.88 0.20 0.50
N ASP A 34 3.83 0.77 -0.24
CA ASP A 34 5.00 0.08 -0.76
C ASP A 34 6.19 0.32 0.18
N TYR A 35 6.46 -0.66 1.03
CA TYR A 35 7.55 -0.60 1.98
C TYR A 35 8.92 -0.69 1.31
N GLN A 36 9.04 -1.24 0.10
CA GLN A 36 10.33 -1.30 -0.60
C GLN A 36 10.75 0.07 -1.12
N ASN A 37 9.78 0.84 -1.62
CA ASN A 37 10.03 2.14 -2.22
C ASN A 37 9.85 3.31 -1.24
N GLY A 38 9.45 3.04 0.01
CA GLY A 38 9.28 4.07 1.03
C GLY A 38 8.12 5.01 0.71
N ILE A 39 7.06 4.50 0.10
CA ILE A 39 5.94 5.32 -0.38
C ILE A 39 4.58 4.71 0.00
N ALA A 40 3.65 5.58 0.40
CA ALA A 40 2.24 5.26 0.49
C ALA A 40 1.44 6.14 -0.47
N LEU A 41 0.49 5.57 -1.19
CA LEU A 41 -0.34 6.23 -2.19
C LEU A 41 -1.82 6.12 -1.82
N ASN A 42 -2.54 7.24 -1.87
CA ASN A 42 -3.99 7.21 -1.77
C ASN A 42 -4.56 6.69 -3.10
N VAL A 43 -5.18 5.52 -3.08
CA VAL A 43 -5.71 4.82 -4.25
C VAL A 43 -7.23 4.69 -4.19
N THR A 44 -7.89 5.49 -3.35
CA THR A 44 -9.34 5.44 -3.08
C THR A 44 -10.19 5.47 -4.35
N GLU A 45 -9.83 6.31 -5.32
CA GLU A 45 -10.57 6.47 -6.57
C GLU A 45 -10.10 5.53 -7.69
N ILE A 46 -9.03 4.76 -7.45
CA ILE A 46 -8.35 3.95 -8.47
C ILE A 46 -8.63 2.46 -8.25
N ILE A 47 -8.65 2.01 -7.00
CA ILE A 47 -8.76 0.61 -6.62
C ILE A 47 -10.07 0.38 -5.88
N ASN A 48 -10.81 -0.66 -6.29
CA ASN A 48 -12.00 -1.10 -5.57
C ASN A 48 -11.61 -1.99 -4.38
N PRO A 49 -11.86 -1.56 -3.13
CA PRO A 49 -11.52 -2.35 -1.95
C PRO A 49 -12.25 -3.70 -1.88
N ASP A 50 -13.43 -3.85 -2.49
CA ASP A 50 -14.19 -5.10 -2.46
C ASP A 50 -13.54 -6.21 -3.28
N THR A 51 -12.68 -5.85 -4.24
CA THR A 51 -11.96 -6.78 -5.11
C THR A 51 -10.50 -6.99 -4.71
N THR A 52 -10.01 -6.24 -3.72
CA THR A 52 -8.62 -6.30 -3.27
C THR A 52 -8.50 -7.20 -2.05
N ALA A 53 -7.68 -8.25 -2.16
CA ALA A 53 -7.44 -9.18 -1.07
C ALA A 53 -6.54 -8.58 0.02
N ASN A 54 -6.71 -9.03 1.26
CA ASN A 54 -5.84 -8.74 2.40
C ASN A 54 -5.73 -7.26 2.80
N ILE A 55 -6.85 -6.51 2.72
CA ILE A 55 -6.91 -5.13 3.22
C ILE A 55 -6.89 -5.11 4.75
N VAL A 56 -5.97 -4.34 5.32
CA VAL A 56 -5.97 -3.97 6.74
C VAL A 56 -6.98 -2.86 6.96
N ARG A 57 -7.84 -2.97 7.97
CA ARG A 57 -8.78 -1.91 8.33
C ARG A 57 -8.24 -1.13 9.52
N TYR A 58 -8.27 0.19 9.43
CA TYR A 58 -7.81 1.07 10.51
C TYR A 58 -8.77 2.24 10.70
N SER A 59 -9.11 2.54 11.95
CA SER A 59 -9.98 3.67 12.28
C SER A 59 -9.14 4.87 12.69
N GLY A 60 -8.80 5.71 11.72
CA GLY A 60 -7.94 6.88 11.94
C GLY A 60 -7.37 7.39 10.62
N LYS A 61 -6.27 8.15 10.71
CA LYS A 61 -5.58 8.70 9.53
C LYS A 61 -4.42 7.83 9.08
N ILE A 62 -3.98 7.99 7.83
CA ILE A 62 -2.82 7.27 7.29
C ILE A 62 -1.56 7.55 8.13
N GLU A 63 -1.37 8.79 8.59
CA GLU A 63 -0.24 9.19 9.40
C GLU A 63 -0.15 8.38 10.71
N GLU A 64 -1.29 8.27 11.41
CA GLU A 64 -1.40 7.54 12.67
C GLU A 64 -1.15 6.04 12.45
N PHE A 65 -1.67 5.48 11.36
CA PHE A 65 -1.42 4.08 11.00
C PHE A 65 0.07 3.82 10.75
N LEU A 66 0.70 4.63 9.90
CA LEU A 66 2.11 4.45 9.53
C LEU A 66 3.03 4.61 10.76
N ILE A 67 2.77 5.58 11.63
CA ILE A 67 3.59 5.82 12.83
C ILE A 67 3.30 4.77 13.91
N ASN A 68 2.04 4.57 14.28
CA ASN A 68 1.69 3.81 15.49
C ASN A 68 1.64 2.30 15.23
N GLU A 69 1.10 1.87 14.09
CA GLU A 69 0.92 0.45 13.77
C GLU A 69 2.10 -0.15 13.00
N ARG A 70 2.88 0.68 12.30
CA ARG A 70 4.03 0.25 11.49
C ARG A 70 5.37 0.80 11.96
N GLY A 71 5.38 1.76 12.89
CA GLY A 71 6.61 2.31 13.45
C GLY A 71 7.43 3.17 12.47
N LEU A 72 6.82 3.61 11.37
CA LEU A 72 7.49 4.43 10.35
C LEU A 72 7.71 5.85 10.86
N LYS A 73 8.77 6.50 10.34
CA LYS A 73 9.20 7.84 10.74
C LYS A 73 9.47 8.69 9.51
N ASN A 74 9.65 10.00 9.74
CA ASN A 74 9.99 10.98 8.70
C ASN A 74 8.97 10.98 7.54
N LEU A 75 7.68 11.03 7.90
CA LEU A 75 6.60 11.05 6.92
C LEU A 75 6.54 12.41 6.20
N HIS A 76 6.60 12.39 4.88
CA HIS A 76 6.52 13.57 4.03
C HIS A 76 5.31 13.48 3.11
N PHE A 77 4.32 14.33 3.34
CA PHE A 77 3.08 14.37 2.58
C PHE A 77 3.21 15.27 1.35
N HIS A 78 2.79 14.75 0.21
CA HIS A 78 2.71 15.48 -1.04
C HIS A 78 1.28 15.41 -1.57
N GLU A 79 0.62 16.56 -1.56
CA GLU A 79 -0.66 16.78 -2.22
C GLU A 79 -0.41 17.49 -3.55
N SER A 80 -1.02 16.99 -4.63
CA SER A 80 -0.96 17.62 -5.94
C SER A 80 -2.35 17.63 -6.56
N VAL A 81 -2.64 18.66 -7.35
CA VAL A 81 -3.95 18.80 -8.01
C VAL A 81 -4.17 17.71 -9.08
N ASN A 82 -3.09 17.16 -9.65
CA ASN A 82 -3.15 16.23 -10.78
C ASN A 82 -2.71 14.81 -10.45
N PHE A 83 -2.28 14.54 -9.22
CA PHE A 83 -1.76 13.23 -8.82
C PHE A 83 -2.37 12.79 -7.50
N PRO A 84 -2.50 11.48 -7.27
CA PRO A 84 -2.96 10.98 -5.98
C PRO A 84 -2.07 11.47 -4.84
N ILE A 85 -2.69 11.70 -3.69
CA ILE A 85 -1.96 12.06 -2.47
C ILE A 85 -0.96 10.96 -2.17
N ARG A 86 0.27 11.34 -1.84
CA ARG A 86 1.32 10.39 -1.48
C ARG A 86 2.08 10.80 -0.24
N VAL A 87 2.61 9.80 0.46
CA VAL A 87 3.46 9.96 1.63
C VAL A 87 4.78 9.26 1.34
N HIS A 88 5.91 9.96 1.52
CA HIS A 88 7.23 9.33 1.52
C HIS A 88 7.67 9.07 2.95
N PHE A 89 8.42 7.99 3.17
CA PHE A 89 8.99 7.62 4.46
C PHE A 89 10.31 6.88 4.31
N ASP A 90 11.12 6.90 5.35
CA ASP A 90 12.40 6.19 5.37
C ASP A 90 12.17 4.68 5.46
N VAL A 91 13.01 3.91 4.74
CA VAL A 91 13.02 2.44 4.68
C VAL A 91 14.19 1.88 5.47
#